data_AF-A0A959TKV2-F1
#
_entry.id   AF-A0A959TKV2-F1
#
_cell.length_a   1.000
_cell.length_b   1.000
_cell.length_c   1.000
_cell.angle_alpha   90.00
_cell.angle_beta   90.00
_cell.angle_gamma   90.00
#
_symmetry.space_group_name_H-M   'P 1'
#
loop_
_entity.id
_entity.type
_entity.pdbx_description
1 polymer ?
#
loop_
_entity_poly.entity_id
_entity_poly.type
_entity_poly.pdbx_seq_one_letter_code
_entity_poly.pdbx_strand_id
1 'polypeptide(L)'
;MKPVLTSLLALCLTGTSVLAQDDSGTATPPAPARSSSSDDGVRLGLKVAPNFHWLRPDTKGLESDGNNTGLSFGIVVDFPFGDNGQYAFHTGALLNYIGGPLKADYSTDTSTVVSTQDTKLRYVEIPLCLKLRTRMDQPLNFYGQLGVSAAINVRARSDFETTTTILGNNVTASDTDVDI
;
A
#
# COMPACT_ATOMS: atom_id res chain seq x y z
N MET A 1 14.94 -31.17 -11.73
CA MET A 1 14.65 -30.16 -12.77
C MET A 1 13.19 -30.28 -13.19
N LYS A 2 12.32 -29.36 -12.73
CA LYS A 2 10.97 -29.09 -13.24
C LYS A 2 10.66 -27.62 -12.93
N PRO A 3 10.36 -26.74 -13.90
CA PRO A 3 9.95 -25.37 -13.61
C PRO A 3 8.43 -25.33 -13.40
N VAL A 4 7.96 -24.89 -12.25
CA VAL A 4 6.55 -24.59 -12.02
C VAL A 4 6.40 -23.08 -11.97
N LEU A 5 5.96 -22.56 -13.10
CA LEU A 5 5.55 -21.19 -13.36
C LEU A 5 4.13 -21.02 -12.79
N THR A 6 3.97 -20.28 -11.69
CA THR A 6 2.64 -19.91 -11.20
C THR A 6 2.59 -18.40 -10.97
N SER A 7 2.27 -17.71 -12.06
CA SER A 7 1.92 -16.29 -12.12
C SER A 7 0.63 -16.07 -11.32
N LEU A 8 0.70 -15.25 -10.27
CA LEU A 8 -0.46 -14.83 -9.48
C LEU A 8 -0.84 -13.40 -9.91
N LEU A 9 -1.80 -13.30 -10.82
CA LEU A 9 -2.40 -12.04 -11.24
C LEU A 9 -3.48 -11.63 -10.24
N ALA A 10 -3.17 -10.70 -9.34
CA ALA A 10 -4.13 -10.14 -8.38
C ALA A 10 -4.85 -8.93 -9.01
N LEU A 11 -6.10 -9.14 -9.42
CA LEU A 11 -7.02 -8.07 -9.86
C LEU A 11 -7.75 -7.52 -8.63
N CYS A 12 -7.27 -6.41 -8.07
CA CYS A 12 -7.92 -5.73 -6.95
C CYS A 12 -8.96 -4.73 -7.47
N LEU A 13 -10.23 -5.14 -7.47
CA LEU A 13 -11.38 -4.27 -7.72
C LEU A 13 -11.83 -3.67 -6.37
N THR A 14 -11.43 -2.42 -6.08
CA THR A 14 -11.99 -1.68 -4.94
C THR A 14 -13.08 -0.74 -5.44
N GLY A 15 -14.33 -1.05 -5.08
CA GLY A 15 -15.48 -0.19 -5.31
C GLY A 15 -15.80 0.60 -4.05
N THR A 16 -15.61 1.91 -4.08
CA THR A 16 -16.14 2.83 -3.06
C THR A 16 -17.50 3.34 -3.52
N SER A 17 -18.58 2.97 -2.84
CA SER A 17 -19.91 3.53 -3.05
C SER A 17 -20.09 4.84 -2.30
N VAL A 18 -20.71 5.82 -2.95
CA VAL A 18 -21.22 7.05 -2.32
C VAL A 18 -22.75 6.94 -2.33
N LEU A 19 -23.37 7.03 -1.15
CA LEU A 19 -24.83 7.12 -1.03
C LEU A 19 -25.23 8.59 -1.22
N ALA A 20 -26.02 8.89 -2.25
CA ALA A 20 -26.68 10.19 -2.38
C ALA A 20 -28.02 10.14 -1.64
N GLN A 21 -28.28 11.13 -0.79
CA GLN A 21 -29.51 11.30 -0.03
C GLN A 21 -30.59 11.88 -0.96
N ASP A 22 -31.65 11.12 -1.21
CA ASP A 22 -32.86 11.57 -1.91
C ASP A 22 -33.79 12.21 -0.88
N ASP A 23 -34.12 13.50 -1.05
CA ASP A 23 -35.21 14.12 -0.29
C ASP A 23 -36.13 14.85 -1.26
N SER A 24 -37.37 14.37 -1.26
CA SER A 24 -38.44 14.73 -2.15
C SER A 24 -39.02 16.11 -1.81
N GLY A 25 -38.92 17.04 -2.75
CA GLY A 25 -39.88 18.14 -2.97
C GLY A 25 -39.99 19.21 -1.87
N THR A 26 -39.38 20.36 -2.09
CA THR A 26 -40.02 21.70 -2.07
C THR A 26 -38.99 22.78 -2.40
N ALA A 27 -39.43 23.83 -3.10
CA ALA A 27 -38.61 24.85 -3.76
C ALA A 27 -37.56 25.50 -2.82
N THR A 28 -36.28 25.27 -3.13
CA THR A 28 -35.13 25.96 -2.51
C THR A 28 -34.47 26.82 -3.60
N PRO A 29 -34.10 28.09 -3.32
CA PRO A 29 -33.46 29.00 -4.30
C PRO A 29 -32.23 28.34 -4.94
N PRO A 30 -31.87 28.70 -6.19
CA PRO A 30 -30.79 28.05 -6.91
C PRO A 30 -29.53 28.14 -6.04
N ALA A 31 -29.13 26.98 -5.49
CA ALA A 31 -27.84 26.85 -4.84
C ALA A 31 -26.80 27.40 -5.82
N PRO A 32 -25.80 28.19 -5.36
CA PRO A 32 -24.76 28.67 -6.25
C PRO A 32 -24.25 27.45 -7.00
N ALA A 33 -24.38 27.47 -8.33
CA ALA A 33 -23.93 26.39 -9.18
C ALA A 33 -22.51 26.08 -8.73
N ARG A 34 -22.34 24.96 -8.01
CA ARG A 34 -21.02 24.39 -7.81
C ARG A 34 -20.57 24.18 -9.23
N SER A 35 -19.66 25.02 -9.69
CA SER A 35 -19.10 24.92 -11.02
C SER A 35 -18.67 23.47 -11.15
N SER A 36 -19.44 22.67 -11.88
CA SER A 36 -18.93 21.47 -12.51
C SER A 36 -17.99 22.01 -13.56
N SER A 37 -16.83 22.50 -13.11
CA SER A 37 -15.77 22.95 -13.96
C SER A 37 -15.31 21.70 -14.68
N SER A 38 -15.92 21.46 -15.84
CA SER A 38 -15.27 20.87 -16.99
C SER A 38 -14.14 21.80 -17.45
N ASP A 39 -13.32 22.25 -16.51
CA ASP A 39 -12.01 22.79 -16.78
C ASP A 39 -11.11 21.56 -16.76
N ASP A 40 -10.41 21.35 -17.87
CA ASP A 40 -9.25 20.46 -17.95
C ASP A 40 -8.08 21.03 -17.10
N GLY A 41 -8.39 21.34 -15.85
CA GLY A 41 -7.45 21.81 -14.85
C GLY A 41 -6.82 20.65 -14.10
N VAL A 42 -5.62 20.91 -13.59
CA VAL A 42 -4.88 19.99 -12.70
C VAL A 42 -5.75 19.62 -11.50
N ARG A 43 -5.90 18.33 -11.22
CA ARG A 43 -6.71 17.83 -10.10
C ARG A 43 -5.80 17.32 -9.00
N LEU A 44 -5.96 17.86 -7.80
CA LEU A 44 -5.27 17.39 -6.61
C LEU A 44 -6.17 16.40 -5.86
N GLY A 45 -5.57 15.33 -5.35
CA GLY A 45 -6.25 14.31 -4.57
C GLY A 45 -5.40 13.86 -3.38
N LEU A 46 -6.08 13.38 -2.34
CA LEU A 46 -5.45 12.64 -1.25
C LEU A 46 -5.72 11.15 -1.49
N LYS A 47 -4.67 10.34 -1.46
CA LYS A 47 -4.76 8.88 -1.55
C LYS A 47 -4.48 8.28 -0.18
N VAL A 48 -5.35 7.38 0.26
CA VAL A 48 -5.14 6.50 1.42
C VAL A 48 -5.54 5.11 0.97
N ALA A 49 -4.62 4.16 1.02
CA ALA A 49 -4.82 2.80 0.55
C ALA A 49 -4.23 1.81 1.57
N PRO A 50 -5.08 1.01 2.25
CA PRO A 50 -4.58 -0.12 3.02
C PRO A 50 -4.07 -1.17 2.03
N ASN A 51 -2.87 -1.68 2.28
CA ASN A 51 -2.24 -2.70 1.47
C ASN A 51 -2.07 -3.98 2.30
N PHE A 52 -2.06 -5.11 1.62
CA PHE A 52 -1.71 -6.39 2.22
C PHE A 52 -0.47 -6.91 1.51
N HIS A 53 0.54 -7.31 2.27
CA HIS A 53 1.80 -7.83 1.73
C HIS A 53 2.23 -9.09 2.46
N TRP A 54 2.90 -9.96 1.74
CA TRP A 54 3.54 -11.15 2.29
C TRP A 54 5.03 -11.03 2.01
N LEU A 55 5.83 -10.78 3.06
CA LEU A 55 7.27 -10.74 2.92
C LEU A 55 7.80 -12.17 2.99
N ARG A 56 8.66 -12.60 2.06
CA ARG A 56 9.37 -13.88 2.21
C ARG A 56 10.87 -13.62 2.21
N PRO A 57 11.57 -13.83 3.33
CA PRO A 57 13.01 -13.67 3.37
C PRO A 57 13.70 -14.76 2.53
N ASP A 58 14.76 -14.40 1.82
CA ASP A 58 15.58 -15.32 1.00
C ASP A 58 16.86 -15.79 1.73
N THR A 59 16.94 -15.54 3.05
CA THR A 59 18.09 -15.94 3.87
C THR A 59 17.85 -17.29 4.52
N LYS A 60 18.82 -18.20 4.39
CA LYS A 60 18.74 -19.54 4.98
C LYS A 60 18.65 -19.45 6.51
N GLY A 61 17.54 -19.92 7.08
CA GLY A 61 17.27 -19.89 8.53
C GLY A 61 16.39 -18.74 9.01
N LEU A 62 15.93 -17.86 8.11
CA LEU A 62 14.91 -16.85 8.38
C LEU A 62 13.60 -17.28 7.72
N GLU A 63 12.53 -17.40 8.48
CA GLU A 63 11.18 -17.67 8.00
C GLU A 63 10.28 -16.45 8.20
N SER A 64 9.30 -16.27 7.30
CA SER A 64 8.29 -15.22 7.47
C SER A 64 7.23 -15.70 8.44
N ASP A 65 7.05 -14.96 9.54
CA ASP A 65 6.08 -15.29 10.59
C ASP A 65 4.74 -14.57 10.38
N GLY A 66 4.15 -14.81 9.21
CA GLY A 66 2.75 -14.50 8.98
C GLY A 66 2.48 -13.23 8.17
N ASN A 67 1.24 -12.76 8.33
CA ASN A 67 0.62 -11.78 7.46
C ASN A 67 1.05 -10.38 7.85
N ASN A 68 1.39 -9.60 6.85
CA ASN A 68 1.80 -8.25 7.05
C ASN A 68 0.79 -7.30 6.38
N THR A 69 0.47 -6.20 7.05
CA THR A 69 -0.45 -5.18 6.56
C THR A 69 0.29 -3.86 6.42
N GLY A 70 0.01 -3.15 5.34
CA GLY A 70 0.65 -1.91 4.98
C GLY A 70 -0.37 -0.81 4.83
N LEU A 71 0.12 0.42 4.81
CA LEU A 71 -0.69 1.59 4.49
C LEU A 71 0.11 2.48 3.55
N SER A 72 -0.53 2.92 2.49
CA SER A 72 -0.03 3.98 1.62
C SER A 72 -0.87 5.21 1.81
N PHE A 73 -0.25 6.34 2.08
CA PHE A 73 -0.97 7.61 2.04
C PHE A 73 -0.14 8.71 1.40
N GLY A 74 -0.80 9.69 0.79
CA GLY A 74 -0.09 10.82 0.22
C GLY A 74 -0.94 11.67 -0.71
N ILE A 75 -0.27 12.59 -1.38
CA ILE A 75 -0.89 13.54 -2.29
C ILE A 75 -0.66 13.05 -3.71
N VAL A 76 -1.71 13.09 -4.51
CA VAL A 76 -1.69 12.76 -5.93
C VAL A 76 -2.19 13.91 -6.77
N VAL A 77 -1.70 13.99 -7.99
CA VAL A 77 -1.98 15.03 -8.96
C VAL A 77 -2.31 14.36 -10.29
N ASP A 78 -3.51 14.61 -10.80
CA ASP A 78 -3.97 14.17 -12.12
C ASP A 78 -3.95 15.38 -13.06
N PHE A 79 -3.12 15.34 -14.10
CA PHE A 79 -3.09 16.32 -15.20
C PHE A 79 -3.96 15.80 -16.35
N PRO A 80 -5.24 16.22 -16.47
CA PRO A 80 -6.08 15.79 -17.58
C PRO A 80 -5.54 16.33 -18.91
N PHE A 81 -5.68 15.53 -19.96
CA PHE A 81 -5.33 15.91 -21.32
C PHE A 81 -6.22 15.21 -22.36
N GLY A 82 -6.28 15.80 -23.55
CA GLY A 82 -7.19 15.43 -24.64
C GLY A 82 -8.49 16.25 -24.60
N ASP A 83 -9.15 16.36 -25.75
CA ASP A 83 -10.26 17.31 -26.01
C ASP A 83 -11.48 17.21 -25.07
N ASN A 84 -11.52 16.19 -24.20
CA ASN A 84 -12.61 15.92 -23.29
C ASN A 84 -12.14 15.44 -21.90
N GLY A 85 -10.86 15.62 -21.55
CA GLY A 85 -10.32 15.19 -20.23
C GLY A 85 -10.39 13.68 -19.96
N GLN A 86 -10.48 12.87 -21.02
CA GLN A 86 -10.62 11.42 -20.95
C GLN A 86 -9.31 10.70 -20.60
N TYR A 87 -8.18 11.37 -20.77
CA TYR A 87 -6.87 10.91 -20.33
C TYR A 87 -6.35 11.84 -19.24
N ALA A 88 -5.58 11.30 -18.31
CA ALA A 88 -4.90 12.10 -17.31
C ALA A 88 -3.54 11.49 -16.96
N PHE A 89 -2.52 12.33 -16.85
CA PHE A 89 -1.24 11.92 -16.30
C PHE A 89 -1.30 11.98 -14.78
N HIS A 90 -1.18 10.82 -14.14
CA HIS A 90 -1.25 10.62 -12.71
C HIS A 90 0.15 10.56 -12.11
N THR A 91 0.43 11.48 -11.19
CA THR A 91 1.66 11.49 -10.40
C THR A 91 1.39 11.91 -8.96
N GLY A 92 2.41 11.92 -8.11
CA GLY A 92 2.23 12.29 -6.71
C GLY A 92 3.43 11.95 -5.84
N ALA A 93 3.25 12.12 -4.54
CA ALA A 93 4.18 11.69 -3.51
C ALA A 93 3.40 10.91 -2.46
N LEU A 94 3.72 9.63 -2.34
CA LEU A 94 3.07 8.71 -1.40
C LEU A 94 4.10 8.15 -0.43
N LEU A 95 3.70 8.03 0.83
CA LEU A 95 4.46 7.35 1.86
C LEU A 95 3.85 5.96 2.06
N ASN A 96 4.64 4.93 1.76
CA ASN A 96 4.25 3.54 1.91
C ASN A 96 4.90 2.94 3.15
N TYR A 97 4.08 2.36 3.99
CA TYR A 97 4.49 1.61 5.17
C TYR A 97 4.45 0.13 4.82
N ILE A 98 5.63 -0.50 4.81
CA ILE A 98 5.82 -1.91 4.48
C ILE A 98 6.67 -2.55 5.56
N GLY A 99 6.23 -3.62 6.21
CA GLY A 99 7.13 -4.32 7.13
C GLY A 99 6.44 -5.24 8.11
N GLY A 100 7.03 -6.38 8.45
CA GLY A 100 6.36 -7.44 9.20
C GLY A 100 7.35 -8.36 9.91
N PRO A 101 6.81 -9.29 10.70
CA PRO A 101 7.59 -10.19 11.54
C PRO A 101 8.33 -11.23 10.70
N LEU A 102 9.61 -11.39 11.01
CA LEU A 102 10.50 -12.44 10.56
C LEU A 102 10.89 -13.25 11.79
N LYS A 103 10.96 -14.57 11.68
CA LYS A 103 11.43 -15.45 12.75
C LYS A 103 12.66 -16.21 12.29
N ALA A 104 13.60 -16.38 13.19
CA ALA A 104 14.76 -17.24 13.01
C ALA A 104 14.82 -18.22 14.19
N ASP A 105 14.63 -19.50 13.89
CA ASP A 105 14.70 -20.55 14.89
C ASP A 105 16.03 -21.29 14.75
N TYR A 106 16.81 -21.32 15.82
CA TYR A 106 18.04 -22.11 15.91
C TYR A 106 17.99 -23.02 17.13
N SER A 107 18.00 -24.33 16.91
CA SER A 107 17.95 -25.35 17.97
C SER A 107 19.18 -26.24 17.91
N THR A 108 19.83 -26.45 19.05
CA THR A 108 20.92 -27.41 19.28
C THR A 108 20.54 -28.30 20.47
N ASP A 109 21.07 -29.53 20.56
CA ASP A 109 20.73 -30.57 21.57
C ASP A 109 20.72 -30.10 23.05
N THR A 110 21.27 -28.92 23.38
CA THR A 110 21.37 -28.37 24.73
C THR A 110 20.79 -26.95 24.89
N SER A 111 20.33 -26.29 23.82
CA SER A 111 19.82 -24.90 23.86
C SER A 111 18.91 -24.58 22.67
N THR A 112 17.80 -23.91 22.95
CA THR A 112 16.87 -23.37 21.94
C THR A 112 17.01 -21.84 21.91
N VAL A 113 17.28 -21.28 20.74
CA VAL A 113 17.31 -19.84 20.49
C VAL A 113 16.20 -19.51 19.50
N VAL A 114 15.22 -18.73 19.95
CA VAL A 114 14.17 -18.16 19.09
C VAL A 114 14.46 -16.68 18.96
N SER A 115 14.70 -16.22 17.73
CA SER A 115 14.89 -14.81 17.42
C SER A 115 13.74 -14.30 16.55
N THR A 116 12.92 -13.43 17.10
CA THR A 116 11.87 -12.72 16.36
C THR A 116 12.43 -11.35 15.93
N GLN A 117 12.23 -10.99 14.68
CA GLN A 117 12.71 -9.76 14.08
C GLN A 117 11.56 -9.04 13.36
N ASP A 118 11.12 -7.90 13.88
CA ASP A 118 10.09 -7.07 13.26
C ASP A 118 10.74 -6.00 12.38
N THR A 119 10.70 -6.22 11.07
CA THR A 119 11.26 -5.27 10.10
C THR A 119 10.21 -4.25 9.66
N LYS A 120 10.49 -2.96 9.75
CA LYS A 120 9.62 -1.83 9.35
C LYS A 120 10.33 -0.95 8.33
N LEU A 121 9.82 -0.94 7.11
CA LEU A 121 10.32 -0.16 5.97
C LEU A 121 9.35 0.97 5.62
N ARG A 122 9.91 2.13 5.28
CA ARG A 122 9.16 3.29 4.78
C ARG A 122 9.71 3.68 3.43
N TYR A 123 8.83 3.74 2.44
CA TYR A 123 9.17 4.14 1.09
C TYR A 123 8.44 5.41 0.70
N VAL A 124 9.16 6.34 0.07
CA VAL A 124 8.53 7.43 -0.66
C VAL A 124 8.36 6.97 -2.10
N GLU A 125 7.12 6.89 -2.56
CA GLU A 125 6.73 6.48 -3.90
C GLU A 125 6.26 7.67 -4.74
N ILE A 126 6.79 7.76 -5.95
CA ILE A 126 6.36 8.68 -6.99
C ILE A 126 5.78 7.84 -8.14
N PRO A 127 4.45 7.79 -8.29
CA PRO A 127 3.83 7.12 -9.42
C PRO A 127 3.97 7.98 -10.68
N LEU A 128 4.19 7.31 -11.80
CA LEU A 128 4.14 7.87 -13.15
C LEU A 128 3.17 7.00 -13.94
N CYS A 129 1.90 7.36 -13.89
CA CYS A 129 0.84 6.57 -14.49
C CYS A 129 0.00 7.37 -15.47
N LEU A 130 -0.54 6.69 -16.46
CA LEU A 130 -1.59 7.18 -17.32
C LEU A 130 -2.94 6.65 -16.81
N LYS A 131 -3.88 7.56 -16.62
CA LYS A 131 -5.24 7.27 -16.18
C LYS A 131 -6.20 7.54 -17.33
N LEU A 132 -6.98 6.54 -17.73
CA LEU A 132 -7.95 6.60 -18.81
C LEU A 132 -9.33 6.51 -18.18
N ARG A 133 -10.21 7.46 -18.50
CA ARG A 133 -11.57 7.52 -17.97
C ARG A 133 -12.53 7.21 -19.10
N THR A 134 -13.37 6.20 -18.91
CA THR A 134 -14.46 5.93 -19.83
C THR A 134 -15.60 6.90 -19.53
N ARG A 135 -16.09 7.57 -20.58
CA ARG A 135 -17.29 8.41 -20.50
C ARG A 135 -18.50 7.52 -20.78
N MET A 136 -19.19 7.12 -19.72
CA MET A 136 -20.51 6.49 -19.79
C MET A 136 -21.52 7.49 -19.23
N ASP A 137 -22.69 7.60 -19.86
CA ASP A 137 -23.80 8.47 -19.39
C ASP A 137 -24.52 7.90 -18.15
N GLN A 138 -23.89 7.00 -17.40
CA GLN A 138 -24.40 6.39 -16.18
C GLN A 138 -23.68 6.94 -14.94
N PRO A 139 -24.27 6.85 -13.74
CA PRO A 139 -23.65 7.37 -12.51
C PRO A 139 -22.32 6.70 -12.13
N LEU A 140 -22.02 5.54 -12.73
CA LEU A 140 -20.79 4.80 -12.49
C LEU A 140 -19.76 5.11 -13.59
N ASN A 141 -18.67 5.78 -13.20
CA ASN A 141 -17.55 6.06 -14.10
C ASN A 141 -16.41 5.08 -13.85
N PHE A 142 -16.02 4.33 -14.88
CA PHE A 142 -14.85 3.46 -14.83
C PHE A 142 -13.60 4.23 -15.27
N TYR A 143 -12.49 3.95 -14.59
CA TYR A 143 -11.18 4.41 -15.02
C TYR A 143 -10.17 3.28 -14.97
N GLY A 144 -9.31 3.21 -15.97
CA GLY A 144 -8.12 2.39 -15.98
C GLY A 144 -6.91 3.23 -15.58
N GLN A 145 -5.97 2.66 -14.83
CA GLN A 145 -4.68 3.28 -14.54
C GLN A 145 -3.59 2.29 -14.92
N LEU A 146 -2.64 2.72 -15.75
CA LEU A 146 -1.46 1.95 -16.12
C LEU A 146 -0.22 2.80 -16.01
N GLY A 147 0.86 2.23 -15.51
CA GLY A 147 2.12 2.95 -15.39
C GLY A 147 3.11 2.24 -14.50
N VAL A 148 4.14 2.99 -14.16
CA VAL A 148 5.20 2.56 -13.25
C VAL A 148 5.23 3.49 -12.06
N SER A 149 5.75 3.02 -10.94
CA SER A 149 6.04 3.88 -9.81
C SER A 149 7.46 3.65 -9.34
N ALA A 150 8.14 4.74 -9.01
CA ALA A 150 9.46 4.72 -8.42
C ALA A 150 9.31 4.85 -6.91
N ALA A 151 9.86 3.91 -6.15
CA ALA A 151 9.83 3.94 -4.70
C ALA A 151 11.25 3.95 -4.14
N ILE A 152 11.54 4.91 -3.25
CA ILE A 152 12.84 5.07 -2.60
C ILE A 152 12.67 4.78 -1.11
N ASN A 153 13.52 3.93 -0.55
CA ASN A 153 13.52 3.68 0.89
C ASN A 153 14.07 4.92 1.62
N VAL A 154 13.29 5.48 2.54
CA VAL A 154 13.70 6.64 3.35
C VAL A 154 14.02 6.27 4.79
N ARG A 155 13.55 5.12 5.25
CA ARG A 155 13.82 4.59 6.59
C ARG A 155 13.57 3.09 6.60
N ALA A 156 14.55 2.36 7.10
CA ALA A 156 14.41 0.96 7.44
C ALA A 156 14.77 0.80 8.93
N ARG A 157 13.91 0.10 9.66
CA ARG A 157 14.06 -0.17 11.09
C ARG A 157 13.81 -1.64 11.32
N SER A 158 14.51 -2.21 12.28
CA SER A 158 14.31 -3.59 12.71
C SER A 158 14.30 -3.65 14.22
N ASP A 159 13.25 -4.23 14.78
CA ASP A 159 13.18 -4.55 16.21
C ASP A 159 13.57 -6.02 16.38
N PHE A 160 14.51 -6.30 17.28
CA PHE A 160 15.04 -7.65 17.52
C PHE A 160 14.65 -8.11 18.93
N GLU A 161 14.07 -9.30 19.01
CA GLU A 161 13.81 -10.00 20.26
C GLU A 161 14.45 -11.38 20.19
N THR A 162 15.47 -11.63 21.00
CA THR A 162 16.15 -12.92 21.09
C THR A 162 15.87 -13.54 22.46
N THR A 163 15.15 -14.66 22.46
CA THR A 163 14.96 -15.49 23.66
C THR A 163 15.85 -16.71 23.58
N THR A 164 16.78 -16.83 24.53
CA THR A 164 17.67 -17.99 24.68
C THR A 164 17.22 -18.80 25.89
N THR A 165 16.90 -20.08 25.68
CA THR A 165 16.59 -21.02 26.76
C THR A 165 17.76 -21.97 26.98
N ILE A 166 18.37 -21.93 28.16
CA ILE A 166 19.47 -22.80 28.59
C ILE A 166 18.99 -23.63 29.79
N LEU A 167 18.91 -24.95 29.65
CA LEU A 167 18.55 -25.91 30.71
C LEU A 167 17.32 -25.53 31.57
N GLY A 168 16.29 -24.91 30.96
CA GLY A 168 15.04 -24.53 31.63
C GLY A 168 14.99 -23.09 32.17
N ASN A 169 16.07 -22.31 32.06
CA ASN A 169 16.07 -20.88 32.33
C ASN A 169 15.95 -20.08 31.02
N ASN A 170 15.05 -19.10 31.01
CA ASN A 170 14.85 -18.18 29.89
C ASN A 170 15.62 -16.88 30.12
N VAL A 171 16.44 -16.49 29.15
CA VAL A 171 17.08 -15.16 29.10
C VAL A 171 16.58 -14.48 27.83
N THR A 172 15.83 -13.38 28.00
CA THR A 172 15.29 -12.58 26.90
C THR A 172 16.10 -11.30 26.78
N ALA A 173 16.66 -11.06 25.59
CA ALA A 173 17.27 -9.80 25.21
C ALA A 173 16.41 -9.17 24.12
N SER A 174 16.02 -7.91 24.33
CA SER A 174 15.23 -7.14 23.38
C SER A 174 16.00 -5.88 23.04
N ASP A 175 16.24 -5.65 21.75
CA ASP A 175 16.80 -4.41 21.23
C ASP A 175 15.82 -3.82 20.22
N THR A 176 15.36 -2.61 20.51
CA THR A 176 14.34 -1.91 19.73
C THR A 176 14.99 -0.71 19.05
N ASP A 177 14.57 -0.38 17.83
CA ASP A 177 15.05 0.77 17.07
C ASP A 177 16.45 0.61 16.42
N VAL A 178 16.80 -0.59 15.98
CA VAL A 178 18.03 -0.79 15.19
C VAL A 178 17.81 -0.25 13.76
N ASP A 179 18.65 0.70 13.34
CA ASP A 179 18.77 1.14 11.95
C ASP A 179 19.38 0.01 11.11
N ILE A 180 18.70 -0.40 10.04
CA ILE A 180 19.15 -1.46 9.11
C ILE A 180 19.29 -0.96 7.68
#